data_AF-A0A943PRX4-F1
#
_entry.id   AF-A0A943PRX4-F1
#
_cell.length_a   1.000
_cell.length_b   1.000
_cell.length_c   1.000
_cell.angle_alpha   90.00
_cell.angle_beta   90.00
_cell.angle_gamma   90.00
#
_symmetry.space_group_name_H-M   'P 1'
#
loop_
_entity.id
_entity.type
_entity.pdbx_description
1 polymer ?
#
loop_
_entity_poly.entity_id
_entity_poly.type
_entity_poly.pdbx_seq_one_letter_code
_entity_poly.pdbx_strand_id
1 'polypeptide(L)'
;MSSHGYSVNLMYNNSIVAGTATEAEAQLISHNSDTNYDHVRVNFDVTGPATPEIIAYEANGTPINVMDYGYWGPAEGFALYMGDYINKTPIKATFPVPGTYTIKMDLVDMDNLQAVIASETYKINVGVKVTVVAGDNQGTYVTDGIGSFDSLAIPEPEKDGYIFAGWYTDANFTTALDTTKDLTENITVYAKFEVSNTETDEEESNTTEENTVVEENKGEKDETPKTGVANYAGIAVIAIAISAATLFIIRKNRI
;
A
#
# COMPACT_ATOMS: atom_id res chain seq x y z
N MET A 1 -14.92 -5.93 33.76
CA MET A 1 -14.29 -4.78 34.45
C MET A 1 -15.29 -3.64 34.33
N SER A 2 -15.67 -3.01 35.44
CA SER A 2 -16.50 -1.80 35.41
C SER A 2 -15.65 -0.70 34.77
N SER A 3 -16.05 -0.17 33.61
CA SER A 3 -15.43 1.05 33.12
C SER A 3 -15.87 2.17 34.06
N HIS A 4 -14.92 2.82 34.72
CA HIS A 4 -15.18 3.93 35.67
C HIS A 4 -15.57 5.22 34.93
N GLY A 5 -16.25 5.08 33.79
CA GLY A 5 -16.48 6.15 32.83
C GLY A 5 -15.23 6.62 32.10
N TYR A 6 -14.18 5.80 31.98
CA TYR A 6 -12.98 6.16 31.21
C TYR A 6 -12.68 5.12 30.13
N SER A 7 -12.14 5.57 29.00
CA SER A 7 -11.64 4.72 27.92
C SER A 7 -10.45 5.35 27.20
N VAL A 8 -9.68 4.51 26.50
CA VAL A 8 -8.54 4.91 25.68
C VAL A 8 -8.68 4.38 24.27
N ASN A 9 -8.64 5.28 23.29
CA ASN A 9 -8.73 4.92 21.88
C ASN A 9 -7.45 5.22 21.13
N LEU A 10 -7.22 4.43 20.09
CA LEU A 10 -6.16 4.67 19.12
C LEU A 10 -6.75 4.72 17.72
N MET A 11 -6.54 5.83 17.03
CA MET A 11 -7.13 6.09 15.72
C MET A 11 -6.06 6.29 14.65
N TYR A 12 -6.24 5.63 13.52
CA TYR A 12 -5.45 5.79 12.31
C TYR A 12 -6.36 6.24 11.17
N ASN A 13 -5.92 7.23 10.39
CA ASN A 13 -6.72 7.78 9.29
C ASN A 13 -6.49 7.04 7.96
N ASN A 14 -5.44 6.22 7.88
CA ASN A 14 -4.96 5.59 6.66
C ASN A 14 -4.49 4.16 6.94
N SER A 15 -4.41 3.34 5.89
CA SER A 15 -3.73 2.05 5.94
C SER A 15 -2.28 2.23 6.39
N ILE A 16 -1.79 1.32 7.23
CA ILE A 16 -0.43 1.37 7.76
C ILE A 16 0.48 0.53 6.87
N VAL A 17 1.59 1.12 6.44
CA VAL A 17 2.60 0.46 5.60
C VAL A 17 3.85 0.20 6.42
N ALA A 18 4.36 -1.03 6.35
CA ALA A 18 5.60 -1.40 7.01
C ALA A 18 6.77 -0.45 6.66
N GLY A 19 7.56 -0.08 7.65
CA GLY A 19 8.68 0.85 7.55
C GLY A 19 8.29 2.32 7.31
N THR A 20 7.00 2.66 7.26
CA THR A 20 6.53 4.04 7.02
C THR A 20 5.93 4.63 8.29
N ALA A 21 6.52 5.74 8.75
CA ALA A 21 6.00 6.47 9.89
C ALA A 21 4.62 7.08 9.55
N THR A 22 3.61 6.74 10.33
CA THR A 22 2.20 7.09 10.11
C THR A 22 1.68 7.91 11.28
N GLU A 23 1.01 9.03 10.97
CA GLU A 23 0.36 9.85 11.99
C GLU A 23 -0.90 9.16 12.52
N ALA A 24 -1.09 9.22 13.84
CA ALA A 24 -2.20 8.65 14.56
C ALA A 24 -2.62 9.56 15.72
N GLU A 25 -3.78 9.29 16.29
CA GLU A 25 -4.30 10.03 17.45
C GLU A 25 -4.66 9.04 18.56
N ALA A 26 -4.00 9.18 19.71
CA ALA A 26 -4.45 8.56 20.95
C ALA A 26 -5.49 9.46 21.61
N GLN A 27 -6.62 8.89 22.03
CA GLN A 27 -7.64 9.61 22.76
C GLN A 27 -7.82 9.00 24.14
N LEU A 28 -7.90 9.88 25.13
CA LEU A 28 -8.37 9.55 26.44
C LEU A 28 -9.74 10.18 26.63
N ILE A 29 -10.73 9.36 26.93
CA ILE A 29 -12.12 9.78 27.02
C ILE A 29 -12.59 9.58 28.44
N SER A 30 -13.19 10.63 28.99
CA SER A 30 -14.02 10.55 30.18
C SER A 30 -15.48 10.68 29.74
N HIS A 31 -16.31 9.72 30.15
CA HIS A 31 -17.72 9.60 29.80
C HIS A 31 -18.53 9.16 31.03
N ASN A 32 -19.36 10.03 31.59
CA ASN A 32 -20.13 9.77 32.81
C ASN A 32 -19.28 9.22 33.97
N SER A 33 -18.01 9.64 34.07
CA SER A 33 -17.14 9.25 35.18
C SER A 33 -17.59 9.93 36.47
N ASP A 34 -17.56 9.18 37.57
CA ASP A 34 -17.97 9.62 38.91
C ASP A 34 -16.78 9.73 39.88
N THR A 35 -15.58 9.36 39.42
CA THR A 35 -14.39 9.20 40.24
C THR A 35 -13.21 9.95 39.63
N ASN A 36 -12.50 10.73 40.44
CA ASN A 36 -11.22 11.34 40.08
C ASN A 36 -10.07 10.36 40.37
N TYR A 37 -9.00 10.47 39.60
CA TYR A 37 -7.74 9.80 39.86
C TYR A 37 -6.61 10.81 39.75
N ASP A 38 -5.72 10.90 40.72
CA ASP A 38 -4.68 11.94 40.76
C ASP A 38 -3.43 11.52 39.96
N HIS A 39 -3.08 10.23 39.98
CA HIS A 39 -1.90 9.68 39.31
C HIS A 39 -2.24 8.50 38.41
N VAL A 40 -2.66 8.78 37.17
CA VAL A 40 -2.94 7.77 36.14
C VAL A 40 -1.84 7.69 35.10
N ARG A 41 -1.57 6.48 34.63
CA ARG A 41 -0.66 6.20 33.53
C ARG A 41 -1.36 5.39 32.44
N VAL A 42 -0.96 5.59 31.18
CA VAL A 42 -1.38 4.73 30.07
C VAL A 42 -0.28 3.71 29.81
N ASN A 43 -0.49 2.48 30.22
CA ASN A 43 0.44 1.38 29.93
C ASN A 43 0.17 0.82 28.54
N PHE A 44 1.24 0.52 27.80
CA PHE A 44 1.20 -0.05 26.46
C PHE A 44 1.81 -1.44 26.49
N ASP A 45 1.03 -2.43 26.07
CA ASP A 45 1.52 -3.77 25.77
C ASP A 45 1.26 -4.06 24.30
N VAL A 46 2.33 -4.34 23.55
CA VAL A 46 2.26 -4.58 22.12
C VAL A 46 2.80 -5.97 21.82
N THR A 47 1.96 -6.77 21.18
CA THR A 47 2.35 -8.07 20.63
C THR A 47 2.23 -8.05 19.12
N GLY A 48 3.14 -8.71 18.42
CA GLY A 48 3.18 -8.69 16.98
C GLY A 48 4.46 -9.28 16.41
N PRO A 49 4.67 -9.19 15.09
CA PRO A 49 5.84 -9.75 14.42
C PRO A 49 7.15 -9.00 14.73
N ALA A 50 7.08 -7.76 15.21
CA ALA A 50 8.21 -6.98 15.69
C ALA A 50 7.76 -5.97 16.76
N THR A 51 8.69 -5.26 17.39
CA THR A 51 8.38 -4.12 18.26
C THR A 51 8.26 -2.86 17.40
N PRO A 52 7.12 -2.15 17.39
CA PRO A 52 7.00 -0.89 16.67
C PRO A 52 7.75 0.24 17.38
N GLU A 53 7.98 1.33 16.67
CA GLU A 53 8.30 2.62 17.25
C GLU A 53 6.99 3.41 17.38
N ILE A 54 6.70 3.93 18.57
CA ILE A 54 5.53 4.77 18.81
C ILE A 54 6.01 6.05 19.49
N ILE A 55 6.12 7.12 18.70
CA ILE A 55 6.58 8.41 19.15
C ILE A 55 5.40 9.25 19.63
N ALA A 56 5.40 9.57 20.92
CA ALA A 56 4.58 10.62 21.50
C ALA A 56 5.45 11.85 21.79
N TYR A 57 4.83 12.96 22.15
CA TYR A 57 5.54 14.20 22.48
C TYR A 57 5.24 14.62 23.91
N GLU A 58 6.28 14.99 24.66
CA GLU A 58 6.13 15.67 25.93
C GLU A 58 5.54 17.07 25.75
N ALA A 59 5.10 17.70 26.84
CA ALA A 59 4.56 19.07 26.82
C ALA A 59 5.55 20.13 26.27
N ASN A 60 6.85 19.86 26.35
CA ASN A 60 7.92 20.71 25.79
C ASN A 60 8.21 20.43 24.29
N GLY A 61 7.52 19.46 23.67
CA GLY A 61 7.72 19.04 22.29
C GLY A 61 8.81 17.98 22.08
N THR A 62 9.43 17.45 23.13
CA THR A 62 10.44 16.40 23.02
C THR A 62 9.79 15.08 22.61
N PRO A 63 10.26 14.42 21.54
CA PRO A 63 9.75 13.12 21.15
C PRO A 63 10.22 12.04 22.14
N ILE A 64 9.31 11.16 22.52
CA ILE A 64 9.59 9.98 23.34
C ILE A 64 9.07 8.73 22.63
N ASN A 65 9.88 7.66 22.59
CA ASN A 65 9.40 6.36 22.15
C ASN A 65 8.72 5.65 23.33
N VAL A 66 7.40 5.51 23.25
CA VAL A 66 6.57 4.88 24.29
C VAL A 66 7.01 3.44 24.57
N MET A 67 7.53 2.75 23.55
CA MET A 67 7.96 1.35 23.67
C MET A 67 9.23 1.17 24.51
N ASP A 68 10.03 2.22 24.72
CA ASP A 68 11.23 2.14 25.57
C ASP A 68 10.87 2.06 27.06
N TYR A 69 9.71 2.61 27.44
CA TYR A 69 9.23 2.69 28.82
C TYR A 69 8.07 1.75 29.10
N GLY A 70 7.34 1.32 28.07
CA GLY A 70 6.11 0.53 28.19
C GLY A 70 4.89 1.34 28.64
N TYR A 71 5.00 2.67 28.66
CA TYR A 71 3.91 3.56 29.04
C TYR A 71 4.06 4.95 28.44
N TRP A 72 2.95 5.68 28.41
CA TRP A 72 2.86 7.05 27.96
C TRP A 72 2.39 7.98 29.08
N GLY A 73 2.98 9.17 29.12
CA GLY A 73 2.74 10.21 30.12
C GLY A 73 3.90 10.38 31.11
N PRO A 74 3.78 11.33 32.05
CA PRO A 74 4.77 11.54 33.10
C PRO A 74 4.99 10.27 33.94
N ALA A 75 6.20 10.10 34.48
CA ALA A 75 6.52 8.97 35.36
C ALA A 75 5.61 8.92 36.61
N GLU A 76 5.24 10.07 37.17
CA GLU A 76 4.32 10.12 38.33
C GLU A 76 2.84 9.96 37.91
N GLY A 77 2.54 9.82 36.62
CA GLY A 77 1.18 9.84 36.10
C GLY A 77 0.61 11.25 35.97
N PHE A 78 -0.68 11.30 35.62
CA PHE A 78 -1.43 12.54 35.43
C PHE A 78 -2.86 12.38 35.95
N ALA A 79 -3.50 13.50 36.28
CA ALA A 79 -4.83 13.49 36.84
C ALA A 79 -5.92 13.23 35.78
N LEU A 80 -6.91 12.42 36.15
CA LEU A 80 -8.19 12.26 35.49
C LEU A 80 -9.28 12.89 36.35
N TYR A 81 -10.10 13.75 35.75
CA TYR A 81 -11.19 14.41 36.45
C TYR A 81 -12.54 13.83 36.04
N MET A 82 -13.50 13.85 36.96
CA MET A 82 -14.87 13.46 36.69
C MET A 82 -15.53 14.38 35.65
N GLY A 83 -16.52 13.85 34.94
CA GLY A 83 -17.27 14.57 33.90
C GLY A 83 -16.93 14.12 32.49
N ASP A 84 -17.42 14.86 31.48
CA ASP A 84 -17.28 14.46 30.08
C ASP A 84 -16.21 15.27 29.35
N TYR A 85 -15.20 14.59 28.81
CA TYR A 85 -14.19 15.22 27.96
C TYR A 85 -13.47 14.20 27.07
N ILE A 86 -12.77 14.72 26.05
CA ILE A 86 -11.87 13.95 25.19
C ILE A 86 -10.55 14.71 25.12
N ASN A 87 -9.48 14.08 25.60
CA ASN A 87 -8.11 14.55 25.42
C ASN A 87 -7.48 13.80 24.25
N LYS A 88 -6.90 14.53 23.31
CA LYS A 88 -6.32 14.00 22.07
C LYS A 88 -4.84 14.26 22.06
N THR A 89 -4.06 13.23 21.78
CA THR A 89 -2.61 13.34 21.62
C THR A 89 -2.19 12.79 20.28
N PRO A 90 -1.61 13.64 19.40
CA PRO A 90 -0.97 13.17 18.19
C PRO A 90 0.20 12.25 18.54
N ILE A 91 0.28 11.11 17.87
CA ILE A 91 1.41 10.20 17.95
C ILE A 91 1.84 9.81 16.54
N LYS A 92 3.09 9.39 16.41
CA LYS A 92 3.62 8.86 15.16
C LYS A 92 4.06 7.43 15.36
N ALA A 93 3.52 6.49 14.60
CA ALA A 93 3.84 5.08 14.72
C ALA A 93 4.57 4.57 13.48
N THR A 94 5.63 3.79 13.67
CA THR A 94 6.37 3.08 12.62
C THR A 94 6.40 1.60 12.97
N PHE A 95 5.86 0.76 12.08
CA PHE A 95 5.86 -0.69 12.25
C PHE A 95 6.93 -1.30 11.34
N PRO A 96 7.95 -2.00 11.86
CA PRO A 96 9.10 -2.42 11.05
C PRO A 96 8.76 -3.40 9.92
N VAL A 97 7.82 -4.32 10.17
CA VAL A 97 7.47 -5.42 9.26
C VAL A 97 5.96 -5.55 9.13
N PRO A 98 5.45 -6.06 7.99
CA PRO A 98 4.01 -6.30 7.82
C PRO A 98 3.52 -7.41 8.75
N GLY A 99 2.22 -7.40 9.05
CA GLY A 99 1.55 -8.37 9.89
C GLY A 99 0.53 -7.74 10.83
N THR A 100 -0.07 -8.56 11.69
CA THR A 100 -1.05 -8.10 12.67
C THR A 100 -0.37 -7.84 14.01
N TYR A 101 -0.52 -6.61 14.49
CA TYR A 101 -0.11 -6.18 15.82
C TYR A 101 -1.34 -6.05 16.71
N THR A 102 -1.22 -6.46 17.96
CA THR A 102 -2.23 -6.22 18.99
C THR A 102 -1.65 -5.25 20.00
N ILE A 103 -2.26 -4.08 20.11
CA ILE A 103 -1.91 -3.05 21.09
C ILE A 103 -2.97 -3.06 22.18
N LYS A 104 -2.55 -3.36 23.39
CA LYS A 104 -3.36 -3.22 24.60
C LYS A 104 -2.94 -1.95 25.32
N MET A 105 -3.93 -1.12 25.63
CA MET A 105 -3.75 0.10 26.42
C MET A 105 -4.54 -0.03 27.71
N ASP A 106 -3.83 0.07 28.84
CA ASP A 106 -4.44 0.04 30.17
C ASP A 106 -4.29 1.42 30.82
N LEU A 107 -5.39 1.97 31.32
CA LEU A 107 -5.34 3.07 32.27
C LEU A 107 -5.10 2.51 33.66
N VAL A 108 -4.02 2.94 34.29
CA VAL A 108 -3.54 2.36 35.54
C VAL A 108 -3.48 3.44 36.62
N ASP A 109 -4.17 3.20 37.73
CA ASP A 109 -4.13 4.00 38.94
C ASP A 109 -2.85 3.68 39.73
N MET A 110 -1.90 4.62 39.72
CA MET A 110 -0.61 4.43 40.38
C MET A 110 -0.71 4.50 41.91
N ASP A 111 -1.74 5.17 42.46
CA ASP A 111 -1.94 5.31 43.91
C ASP A 111 -2.52 4.04 44.55
N ASN A 112 -3.15 3.19 43.75
CA ASN A 112 -3.86 2.00 44.21
C ASN A 112 -3.24 0.72 43.65
N LEU A 113 -1.96 0.49 43.96
CA LEU A 113 -1.22 -0.72 43.56
C LEU A 113 -1.27 -1.02 42.06
N GLN A 114 -1.29 0.01 41.21
CA GLN A 114 -1.40 -0.14 39.76
C GLN A 114 -2.70 -0.84 39.33
N ALA A 115 -3.82 -0.51 39.98
CA ALA A 115 -5.12 -1.03 39.59
C ALA A 115 -5.52 -0.52 38.18
N VAL A 116 -6.03 -1.42 37.33
CA VAL A 116 -6.50 -1.07 35.99
C VAL A 116 -7.90 -0.44 36.07
N ILE A 117 -8.01 0.83 35.67
CA ILE A 117 -9.24 1.63 35.65
C ILE A 117 -10.06 1.34 34.39
N ALA A 118 -9.37 1.21 33.25
CA ALA A 118 -9.93 0.92 31.93
C ALA A 118 -8.89 0.16 31.09
N SER A 119 -9.36 -0.64 30.14
CA SER A 119 -8.50 -1.46 29.29
C SER A 119 -9.12 -1.61 27.92
N GLU A 120 -8.36 -1.29 26.87
CA GLU A 120 -8.80 -1.42 25.48
C GLU A 120 -7.74 -2.15 24.67
N THR A 121 -8.18 -2.88 23.65
CA THR A 121 -7.29 -3.67 22.79
C THR A 121 -7.59 -3.43 21.32
N TYR A 122 -6.57 -3.05 20.56
CA TYR A 122 -6.65 -2.72 19.14
C TYR A 122 -5.82 -3.70 18.32
N LYS A 123 -6.44 -4.21 17.26
CA LYS A 123 -5.73 -4.95 16.22
C LYS A 123 -5.39 -4.01 15.08
N ILE A 124 -4.13 -4.02 14.69
CA ILE A 124 -3.60 -3.21 13.61
C ILE A 124 -3.00 -4.16 12.58
N ASN A 125 -3.53 -4.11 11.36
CA ASN A 125 -2.95 -4.80 10.24
C ASN A 125 -1.99 -3.85 9.51
N VAL A 126 -0.73 -4.24 9.47
CA VAL A 126 0.33 -3.50 8.79
C VAL A 126 0.61 -4.20 7.47
N GLY A 127 0.37 -3.51 6.37
CA GLY A 127 0.57 -4.02 5.03
C GLY A 127 1.88 -3.61 4.40
N VAL A 128 2.00 -3.94 3.12
CA VAL A 128 3.06 -3.46 2.23
C VAL A 128 2.47 -2.63 1.12
N LYS A 129 3.27 -1.69 0.61
CA LYS A 129 2.91 -0.86 -0.54
C LYS A 129 3.25 -1.58 -1.83
N VAL A 130 2.29 -1.65 -2.74
CA VAL A 130 2.44 -2.16 -4.10
C VAL A 130 2.26 -1.03 -5.08
N THR A 131 3.32 -0.70 -5.82
CA THR A 131 3.25 0.25 -6.93
C THR A 131 3.05 -0.52 -8.22
N VAL A 132 1.97 -0.23 -8.94
CA VAL A 132 1.64 -0.88 -10.21
C VAL A 132 1.95 0.07 -11.35
N VAL A 133 2.67 -0.40 -12.36
CA VAL A 133 3.02 0.36 -13.56
C VAL A 133 2.45 -0.34 -14.79
N ALA A 134 1.58 0.35 -15.53
CA ALA A 134 0.96 -0.16 -16.75
C ALA A 134 1.05 0.88 -17.87
N GLY A 135 2.09 0.75 -18.71
CA GLY A 135 2.46 1.82 -19.65
C GLY A 135 2.83 3.09 -18.90
N ASP A 136 2.20 4.20 -19.24
CA ASP A 136 2.40 5.50 -18.58
C ASP A 136 1.57 5.66 -17.30
N ASN A 137 0.65 4.74 -17.02
CA ASN A 137 -0.19 4.78 -15.84
C ASN A 137 0.52 4.15 -14.63
N GLN A 138 0.38 4.80 -13.48
CA GLN A 138 0.87 4.27 -12.21
C GLN A 138 -0.22 4.31 -11.13
N GLY A 139 -0.37 3.19 -10.42
CA GLY A 139 -1.26 3.05 -9.26
C GLY A 139 -0.48 2.69 -8.00
N THR A 140 -1.04 3.00 -6.83
CA THR A 140 -0.49 2.55 -5.53
C THR A 140 -1.58 1.87 -4.73
N TYR A 141 -1.26 0.68 -4.23
CA TYR A 141 -2.12 -0.17 -3.42
C TYR A 141 -1.40 -0.51 -2.12
N VAL A 142 -2.15 -0.85 -1.09
CA VAL A 142 -1.62 -1.30 0.20
C VAL A 142 -2.37 -2.55 0.61
N THR A 143 -1.65 -3.61 0.99
CA THR A 143 -2.27 -4.83 1.52
C THR A 143 -2.88 -4.56 2.91
N ASP A 144 -3.90 -5.32 3.30
CA ASP A 144 -4.43 -5.31 4.67
C ASP A 144 -3.72 -6.39 5.48
N GLY A 145 -2.55 -6.07 6.04
CA GLY A 145 -1.68 -7.05 6.69
C GLY A 145 -0.77 -7.78 5.71
N ILE A 146 -0.35 -9.00 6.07
CA ILE A 146 0.36 -9.90 5.16
C ILE A 146 -0.65 -10.42 4.13
N GLY A 147 -0.32 -10.26 2.85
CA GLY A 147 -1.17 -10.74 1.76
C GLY A 147 -0.43 -10.78 0.43
N SER A 148 -1.04 -11.44 -0.54
CA SER A 148 -0.52 -11.60 -1.89
C SER A 148 -0.98 -10.50 -2.84
N PHE A 149 -0.39 -10.43 -4.02
CA PHE A 149 -0.83 -9.49 -5.05
C PHE A 149 -2.29 -9.75 -5.49
N ASP A 150 -2.69 -11.02 -5.61
CA ASP A 150 -4.08 -11.39 -5.98
C ASP A 150 -5.12 -10.89 -4.97
N SER A 151 -4.75 -10.79 -3.69
CA SER A 151 -5.65 -10.30 -2.64
C SER A 151 -6.08 -8.84 -2.83
N LEU A 152 -5.29 -8.06 -3.59
CA LEU A 152 -5.59 -6.67 -3.90
C LEU A 152 -6.69 -6.52 -4.96
N ALA A 153 -7.03 -7.60 -5.67
CA ALA A 153 -8.02 -7.62 -6.74
C ALA A 153 -7.81 -6.49 -7.77
N ILE A 154 -6.54 -6.26 -8.14
CA ILE A 154 -6.17 -5.26 -9.14
C ILE A 154 -6.68 -5.75 -10.50
N PRO A 155 -7.51 -4.96 -11.22
CA PRO A 155 -7.99 -5.37 -12.53
C PRO A 155 -6.83 -5.50 -13.52
N GLU A 156 -6.96 -6.44 -14.46
CA GLU A 156 -6.02 -6.50 -15.58
C GLU A 156 -6.07 -5.19 -16.37
N PRO A 157 -4.92 -4.57 -16.65
CA PRO A 157 -4.89 -3.31 -17.37
C PRO A 157 -5.15 -3.55 -18.85
N GLU A 158 -5.90 -2.65 -19.47
CA GLU A 158 -6.20 -2.68 -20.90
C GLU A 158 -5.31 -1.69 -21.66
N LYS A 159 -4.94 -2.05 -22.89
CA LYS A 159 -4.16 -1.19 -23.79
C LYS A 159 -4.56 -1.46 -25.24
N ASP A 160 -5.04 -0.43 -25.93
CA ASP A 160 -5.52 -0.54 -27.32
C ASP A 160 -4.48 -1.17 -28.25
N GLY A 161 -4.87 -2.21 -28.98
CA GLY A 161 -3.99 -2.95 -29.89
C GLY A 161 -3.04 -3.94 -29.21
N TYR A 162 -3.17 -4.16 -27.90
CA TYR A 162 -2.34 -5.10 -27.14
C TYR A 162 -3.17 -6.04 -26.25
N ILE A 163 -2.58 -7.19 -25.92
CA ILE A 163 -3.09 -8.19 -24.98
C ILE A 163 -2.23 -8.13 -23.71
N PHE A 164 -2.85 -8.17 -22.54
CA PHE A 164 -2.15 -8.26 -21.26
C PHE A 164 -1.45 -9.64 -21.14
N ALA A 165 -0.14 -9.63 -20.92
CA ALA A 165 0.71 -10.81 -20.90
C ALA A 165 1.23 -11.18 -19.50
N GLY A 166 0.69 -10.53 -18.46
CA GLY A 166 1.00 -10.82 -17.06
C GLY A 166 1.78 -9.72 -16.34
N TRP A 167 1.97 -9.96 -15.04
CA TRP A 167 2.66 -9.06 -14.11
C TRP A 167 4.10 -9.50 -13.89
N TYR A 168 5.01 -8.53 -13.80
CA TYR A 168 6.46 -8.75 -13.65
C TYR A 168 7.03 -7.87 -12.53
N THR A 169 8.11 -8.31 -11.90
CA THR A 169 8.76 -7.57 -10.81
C THR A 169 9.85 -6.61 -11.30
N ASP A 170 10.17 -6.62 -12.59
CA ASP A 170 11.13 -5.75 -13.21
C ASP A 170 10.60 -5.15 -14.52
N ALA A 171 11.06 -3.93 -14.83
CA ALA A 171 10.62 -3.18 -16.01
C ALA A 171 11.06 -3.81 -17.35
N ASN A 172 12.02 -4.73 -17.34
CA ASN A 172 12.46 -5.46 -18.55
C ASN A 172 11.64 -6.74 -18.78
N PHE A 173 10.66 -7.03 -17.92
CA PHE A 173 9.79 -8.20 -17.99
C PHE A 173 10.56 -9.52 -17.98
N THR A 174 11.63 -9.61 -17.19
CA THR A 174 12.47 -10.81 -17.10
C THR A 174 12.02 -11.77 -16.01
N THR A 175 11.36 -11.26 -14.97
CA THR A 175 10.90 -12.02 -13.79
C THR A 175 9.40 -11.87 -13.63
N ALA A 176 8.66 -12.92 -13.97
CA ALA A 176 7.22 -12.97 -13.73
C ALA A 176 6.92 -12.92 -12.22
N LEU A 177 5.88 -12.18 -11.86
CA LEU A 177 5.39 -12.12 -10.49
C LEU A 177 4.59 -13.39 -10.18
N ASP A 178 4.94 -14.07 -9.09
CA ASP A 178 4.05 -15.05 -8.46
C ASP A 178 3.01 -14.27 -7.64
N THR A 179 1.81 -14.11 -8.20
CA THR A 179 0.75 -13.29 -7.61
C THR A 179 0.11 -13.90 -6.37
N THR A 180 0.38 -15.18 -6.11
CA THR A 180 -0.18 -15.95 -4.99
C THR A 180 0.69 -15.89 -3.74
N LYS A 181 1.97 -15.53 -3.89
CA LYS A 181 2.92 -15.45 -2.78
C LYS A 181 2.69 -14.20 -1.93
N ASP A 182 2.82 -14.38 -0.61
CA ASP A 182 2.78 -13.27 0.34
C ASP A 182 3.87 -12.24 0.05
N LEU A 183 3.46 -10.98 0.03
CA LEU A 183 4.35 -9.84 -0.09
C LEU A 183 4.85 -9.47 1.31
N THR A 184 6.17 -9.47 1.47
CA THR A 184 6.84 -9.21 2.77
C THR A 184 7.51 -7.85 2.83
N GLU A 185 7.61 -7.17 1.69
CA GLU A 185 8.17 -5.83 1.54
C GLU A 185 7.44 -5.05 0.44
N ASN A 186 7.70 -3.74 0.38
CA ASN A 186 7.15 -2.89 -0.66
C ASN A 186 7.70 -3.33 -2.03
N ILE A 187 6.84 -3.38 -3.04
CA ILE A 187 7.20 -3.88 -4.38
C ILE A 187 6.67 -2.96 -5.47
N THR A 188 7.39 -2.92 -6.60
CA THR A 188 6.88 -2.36 -7.85
C THR A 188 6.62 -3.49 -8.83
N VAL A 189 5.45 -3.47 -9.47
CA VAL A 189 4.96 -4.50 -10.38
C VAL A 189 4.63 -3.85 -11.72
N TYR A 190 5.05 -4.48 -12.81
CA TYR A 190 4.95 -3.98 -14.18
C TYR A 190 4.03 -4.86 -15.01
N ALA A 191 3.07 -4.25 -15.69
CA ALA A 191 2.22 -4.93 -16.67
C ALA A 191 2.98 -5.12 -17.97
N LYS A 192 3.09 -6.37 -18.44
CA LYS A 192 3.58 -6.67 -19.79
C LYS A 192 2.41 -6.72 -20.77
N PHE A 193 2.65 -6.22 -21.97
CA PHE A 193 1.69 -6.23 -23.08
C PHE A 193 2.34 -6.82 -24.32
N GLU A 194 1.57 -7.58 -25.10
CA GLU A 194 1.97 -8.15 -26.39
C GLU A 194 1.04 -7.66 -27.49
N VAL A 195 1.53 -7.45 -28.71
CA VAL A 195 0.71 -6.90 -29.81
C VAL A 195 -0.44 -7.87 -30.11
N SER A 196 -1.64 -7.33 -30.26
CA SER A 196 -2.81 -8.10 -30.69
C SER A 196 -2.71 -8.34 -32.20
N ASN A 197 -2.50 -9.59 -32.62
CA ASN A 197 -2.52 -9.96 -34.03
C ASN A 197 -3.97 -10.06 -34.51
N THR A 198 -4.63 -8.93 -34.71
CA THR A 198 -5.86 -8.88 -35.52
C THR A 198 -5.42 -8.76 -36.97
N GLU A 199 -5.34 -9.89 -37.68
CA GLU A 199 -5.23 -9.85 -39.13
C GLU A 199 -6.39 -9.02 -39.67
N THR A 200 -6.06 -7.91 -40.33
CA THR A 200 -7.03 -7.09 -41.03
C THR A 200 -7.17 -7.75 -42.39
N ASP A 201 -8.24 -8.52 -42.60
CA ASP A 201 -8.62 -8.98 -43.93
C ASP A 201 -8.98 -7.73 -44.76
N GLU A 202 -7.99 -7.15 -45.42
CA GLU A 202 -8.21 -6.20 -46.50
C GLU A 202 -8.77 -7.00 -47.70
N GLU A 203 -10.10 -6.95 -47.88
CA GLU A 203 -10.72 -7.41 -49.13
C GLU A 203 -10.18 -6.56 -50.30
N GLU A 204 -9.26 -7.14 -51.06
CA GLU A 204 -8.84 -6.62 -52.37
C GLU A 204 -10.02 -6.59 -53.33
N SER A 205 -10.56 -5.39 -53.61
CA SER A 205 -11.44 -5.19 -54.76
C SER A 205 -10.60 -5.12 -56.04
N ASN A 206 -10.52 -6.26 -56.74
CA ASN A 206 -9.90 -6.39 -58.04
C ASN A 206 -10.68 -5.60 -59.11
N THR A 207 -10.00 -4.72 -59.86
CA THR A 207 -10.48 -4.25 -61.17
C THR A 207 -9.35 -4.26 -62.20
N THR A 208 -9.58 -5.06 -63.23
CA THR A 208 -8.77 -5.25 -64.44
C THR A 208 -8.98 -4.12 -65.43
N GLU A 209 -7.91 -3.58 -66.03
CA GLU A 209 -7.94 -3.09 -67.43
C GLU A 209 -6.60 -3.38 -68.16
N GLU A 210 -6.74 -3.97 -69.35
CA GLU A 210 -5.72 -4.24 -70.39
C GLU A 210 -5.09 -2.95 -70.96
N ASN A 211 -3.81 -2.95 -71.39
CA ASN A 211 -3.42 -3.32 -72.77
C ASN A 211 -1.93 -3.09 -73.13
N THR A 212 -1.42 -4.01 -73.98
CA THR A 212 -0.44 -3.89 -75.10
C THR A 212 1.10 -3.79 -74.92
N VAL A 213 1.78 -4.91 -75.24
CA VAL A 213 2.93 -5.24 -76.17
C VAL A 213 4.06 -4.20 -76.43
N VAL A 214 5.36 -4.46 -76.66
CA VAL A 214 6.32 -5.57 -77.01
C VAL A 214 7.70 -5.06 -76.46
N GLU A 215 8.78 -5.79 -76.14
CA GLU A 215 9.62 -6.66 -76.98
C GLU A 215 10.80 -7.26 -76.15
N GLU A 216 11.42 -8.29 -76.72
CA GLU A 216 12.40 -9.25 -76.20
C GLU A 216 13.73 -8.68 -75.64
N ASN A 217 14.29 -9.37 -74.62
CA ASN A 217 15.56 -10.05 -74.83
C ASN A 217 15.86 -11.19 -73.83
N LYS A 218 16.51 -12.20 -74.39
CA LYS A 218 16.77 -13.56 -73.92
C LYS A 218 18.08 -13.65 -73.11
N GLY A 219 18.07 -14.39 -71.99
CA GLY A 219 19.27 -14.81 -71.26
C GLY A 219 18.91 -15.63 -70.02
N GLU A 220 19.43 -16.86 -69.92
CA GLU A 220 18.87 -18.03 -69.24
C GLU A 220 19.66 -18.46 -67.98
N LYS A 221 18.94 -19.06 -67.00
CA LYS A 221 19.32 -19.95 -65.86
C LYS A 221 20.27 -19.42 -64.76
N ASP A 222 20.14 -19.76 -63.47
CA ASP A 222 19.42 -20.83 -62.77
C ASP A 222 19.22 -20.50 -61.26
N GLU A 223 18.05 -20.92 -60.74
CA GLU A 223 17.63 -21.31 -59.37
C GLU A 223 17.88 -20.46 -58.08
N THR A 224 16.75 -20.10 -57.47
CA THR A 224 16.46 -19.66 -56.06
C THR A 224 16.48 -20.84 -55.05
N PRO A 225 16.36 -20.70 -53.70
CA PRO A 225 15.78 -19.54 -52.98
C PRO A 225 16.39 -19.05 -51.64
N LYS A 226 16.17 -17.74 -51.40
CA LYS A 226 15.70 -16.98 -50.20
C LYS A 226 16.14 -17.46 -48.81
N THR A 227 16.67 -16.59 -47.94
CA THR A 227 16.02 -15.49 -47.17
C THR A 227 17.16 -14.71 -46.48
N GLY A 228 17.14 -13.42 -46.10
CA GLY A 228 16.10 -12.47 -45.75
C GLY A 228 16.70 -11.56 -44.66
N VAL A 229 17.20 -10.39 -45.10
CA VAL A 229 17.48 -9.10 -44.38
C VAL A 229 16.61 -8.82 -43.13
N ALA A 230 16.90 -7.91 -42.20
CA ALA A 230 18.04 -7.09 -41.76
C ALA A 230 17.57 -6.29 -40.51
N ASN A 231 18.54 -5.83 -39.72
CA ASN A 231 18.51 -4.99 -38.50
C ASN A 231 17.49 -3.85 -38.42
N TYR A 232 17.11 -3.49 -37.18
CA TYR A 232 16.79 -2.10 -36.80
C TYR A 232 17.37 -1.72 -35.44
N ALA A 233 18.06 -0.57 -35.43
CA ALA A 233 18.53 0.12 -34.25
C ALA A 233 17.83 1.48 -34.13
N GLY A 234 17.28 1.74 -32.93
CA GLY A 234 17.23 3.04 -32.25
C GLY A 234 16.26 4.12 -32.76
N ILE A 235 15.30 4.52 -31.90
CA ILE A 235 14.91 5.92 -31.72
C ILE A 235 14.66 6.18 -30.21
N ALA A 236 15.26 7.23 -29.68
CA ALA A 236 15.11 7.74 -28.32
C ALA A 236 13.76 8.42 -28.12
N VAL A 237 13.17 8.33 -26.91
CA VAL A 237 12.01 9.15 -26.52
C VAL A 237 12.29 9.91 -25.22
N ILE A 238 11.87 11.17 -25.29
CA ILE A 238 12.12 12.33 -24.46
C ILE A 238 11.39 12.23 -23.11
N ALA A 239 12.05 12.66 -22.04
CA ALA A 239 11.44 12.85 -20.74
C ALA A 239 10.34 13.94 -20.81
N ILE A 240 9.10 13.55 -20.53
CA ILE A 240 8.01 14.49 -20.25
C ILE A 240 7.56 14.22 -18.81
N ALA A 241 7.74 15.22 -17.95
CA ALA A 241 7.15 15.24 -16.63
C ALA A 241 5.64 15.45 -16.75
N ILE A 242 4.83 14.53 -16.21
CA ILE A 242 3.40 14.76 -15.98
C ILE A 242 3.02 14.31 -14.55
N SER A 243 2.26 15.21 -13.93
CA SER A 243 1.76 15.27 -12.55
C SER A 243 1.07 14.01 -12.03
N ALA A 244 1.37 13.69 -10.77
CA ALA A 244 0.65 12.70 -9.98
C ALA A 244 -0.83 13.05 -9.82
N ALA A 245 -1.72 12.18 -10.31
CA ALA A 245 -3.11 12.12 -9.88
C ALA A 245 -3.23 10.96 -8.88
N THR A 246 -3.32 11.27 -7.60
CA THR A 246 -3.55 10.27 -6.55
C THR A 246 -5.02 9.85 -6.62
N LEU A 247 -5.30 8.63 -7.11
CA LEU A 247 -6.64 8.04 -7.06
C LEU A 247 -6.75 7.19 -5.78
N PHE A 248 -7.44 7.70 -4.77
CA PHE A 248 -7.77 6.96 -3.55
C PHE A 248 -9.10 6.21 -3.77
N ILE A 249 -9.06 4.89 -3.95
CA ILE A 249 -10.30 4.08 -3.94
C ILE A 249 -10.55 3.62 -2.51
N ILE A 250 -11.52 4.27 -1.83
CA ILE A 250 -12.07 3.81 -0.55
C ILE A 250 -13.10 2.72 -0.84
N ARG A 251 -12.85 1.49 -0.40
CA ARG A 251 -13.85 0.41 -0.49
C ARG A 251 -14.85 0.54 0.66
N LYS A 252 -16.12 0.76 0.31
CA LYS A 252 -17.26 0.80 1.24
C LYS A 252 -17.56 -0.61 1.75
N ASN A 253 -17.38 -0.85 3.06
CA ASN A 253 -17.83 -2.09 3.69
C ASN A 253 -19.36 -2.20 3.57
N ARG A 254 -19.86 -3.31 3.02
CA ARG A 254 -21.28 -3.64 3.03
C ARG A 254 -21.63 -4.22 4.41
N ILE A 255 -22.75 -3.71 4.96
CA ILE A 255 -23.44 -4.15 6.17
C ILE A 255 -23.95 -5.58 5.98
#